data_AF-A0A7Y5A1I2-F1
#
_entry.id   AF-A0A7Y5A1I2-F1
#
_cell.length_a   1.000
_cell.length_b   1.000
_cell.length_c   1.000
_cell.angle_alpha   90.00
_cell.angle_beta   90.00
_cell.angle_gamma   90.00
#
_symmetry.space_group_name_H-M   'P 1'
#
loop_
_entity.id
_entity.type
_entity.pdbx_description
1 polymer ?
#
loop_
_entity_poly.entity_id
_entity_poly.type
_entity_poly.pdbx_seq_one_letter_code
_entity_poly.pdbx_strand_id
1 'polypeptide(L)'
;MDNDILPIDPSEIVHLKHIDEDLLLKRLSLFIYDLLQHNFEKLCALMYRHDVNEKLFNEALLLPNDEERAKAIARIVIEREMLKKKTREMYRAYKNENRLREK
;
A
#
# COMPACT_ATOMS: atom_id res chain seq x y z
N MET A 1 18.33 -9.34 -14.16
CA MET A 1 16.95 -9.35 -13.65
C MET A 1 17.05 -9.87 -12.23
N ASP A 2 16.77 -9.01 -11.24
CA ASP A 2 16.85 -9.36 -9.82
C ASP A 2 15.80 -10.44 -9.49
N ASN A 3 16.17 -11.72 -9.63
CA ASN A 3 15.27 -12.87 -9.46
C ASN A 3 14.88 -13.14 -8.00
N ASP A 4 15.31 -12.32 -7.05
CA ASP A 4 15.09 -12.54 -5.60
C ASP A 4 14.04 -11.60 -5.00
N ILE A 5 13.43 -10.70 -5.79
CA ILE A 5 12.42 -9.76 -5.30
C ILE A 5 11.03 -10.36 -5.47
N LEU A 6 10.49 -10.90 -4.38
CA LEU A 6 9.14 -11.48 -4.36
C LEU A 6 8.04 -10.41 -4.23
N PRO A 7 6.90 -10.55 -4.91
CA PRO A 7 5.77 -9.64 -4.73
C PRO A 7 5.28 -9.61 -3.27
N ILE A 8 4.54 -8.57 -2.90
CA ILE A 8 3.93 -8.46 -1.58
C ILE A 8 2.49 -7.95 -1.69
N ASP A 9 1.55 -8.63 -1.01
CA ASP A 9 0.18 -8.14 -0.88
C ASP A 9 0.15 -6.92 0.06
N PRO A 10 -0.60 -5.85 -0.24
CA PRO A 10 -0.69 -4.68 0.63
C PRO A 10 -1.06 -4.96 2.08
N SER A 11 -1.84 -6.00 2.34
CA SER A 11 -2.24 -6.40 3.69
C SER A 11 -1.06 -6.88 4.55
N GLU A 12 0.03 -7.34 3.94
CA GLU A 12 1.23 -7.80 4.65
C GLU A 12 2.12 -6.65 5.12
N ILE A 13 1.96 -5.44 4.57
CA ILE A 13 2.81 -4.27 4.87
C ILE A 13 2.78 -3.94 6.37
N VAL A 14 1.64 -4.14 7.04
CA VAL A 14 1.48 -3.86 8.47
C VAL A 14 2.39 -4.72 9.37
N HIS A 15 2.84 -5.87 8.88
CA HIS A 15 3.69 -6.81 9.63
C HIS A 15 5.19 -6.56 9.46
N LEU A 16 5.57 -5.66 8.55
CA LEU A 16 6.96 -5.33 8.30
C LEU A 16 7.55 -4.52 9.46
N LYS A 17 8.61 -5.08 10.08
CA LYS A 17 9.33 -4.46 11.21
C LYS A 17 10.32 -3.39 10.75
N HIS A 18 11.01 -3.66 9.65
CA HIS A 18 11.94 -2.75 8.99
C HIS A 18 11.61 -2.77 7.49
N ILE A 19 11.51 -1.59 6.90
CA ILE A 19 11.15 -1.42 5.50
C ILE A 19 12.25 -0.57 4.86
N ASP A 20 12.92 -1.15 3.87
CA ASP A 20 13.54 -0.37 2.81
C ASP A 20 12.41 0.06 1.86
N GLU A 21 12.17 1.38 1.77
CA GLU A 21 11.08 1.95 0.98
C GLU A 21 11.22 1.60 -0.51
N ASP A 22 12.44 1.55 -1.04
CA ASP A 22 12.69 1.20 -2.43
C ASP A 22 12.39 -0.28 -2.68
N LEU A 23 12.78 -1.16 -1.75
CA LEU A 23 12.45 -2.58 -1.84
C LEU A 23 10.94 -2.81 -1.75
N LEU A 24 10.26 -2.14 -0.83
CA LEU A 24 8.80 -2.25 -0.71
C LEU A 24 8.10 -1.78 -1.98
N LEU A 25 8.53 -0.63 -2.52
CA LEU A 25 7.99 -0.11 -3.77
C LEU A 25 8.17 -1.11 -4.90
N LYS A 26 9.35 -1.70 -5.05
CA LYS A 26 9.61 -2.73 -6.08
C LYS A 26 8.69 -3.94 -5.91
N ARG A 27 8.63 -4.53 -4.71
CA ARG A 27 7.81 -5.72 -4.41
C ARG A 27 6.32 -5.47 -4.68
N LEU A 28 5.82 -4.31 -4.27
CA LEU A 28 4.42 -3.98 -4.47
C LEU A 28 4.11 -3.62 -5.92
N SER A 29 5.04 -2.96 -6.62
CA SER A 29 4.90 -2.71 -8.06
C SER A 29 4.79 -4.03 -8.84
N LEU A 30 5.59 -5.04 -8.51
CA LEU A 30 5.49 -6.37 -9.13
C LEU A 30 4.11 -7.01 -8.89
N PHE A 31 3.60 -6.93 -7.66
CA PHE A 31 2.27 -7.44 -7.32
C PHE A 31 1.16 -6.74 -8.12
N ILE A 32 1.21 -5.42 -8.21
CA ILE A 32 0.21 -4.64 -8.95
C ILE A 32 0.34 -4.85 -10.46
N TYR A 33 1.56 -4.97 -10.97
CA TYR A 33 1.82 -5.27 -12.38
C TYR A 33 1.17 -6.59 -12.78
N ASP A 34 1.35 -7.65 -11.98
CA ASP A 34 0.68 -8.94 -12.20
C ASP A 34 -0.85 -8.80 -12.26
N LEU A 35 -1.45 -8.01 -11.36
CA LEU A 35 -2.89 -7.74 -11.39
C LEU A 35 -3.32 -6.91 -12.62
N LEU A 36 -2.53 -5.94 -13.05
CA LEU A 36 -2.81 -5.18 -14.28
C LEU A 36 -2.81 -6.09 -15.50
N GLN A 37 -1.86 -7.03 -15.60
CA GLN A 37 -1.73 -7.94 -16.74
C GLN A 37 -2.79 -9.06 -16.74
N HIS A 38 -3.14 -9.56 -15.56
CA HIS A 38 -3.83 -10.86 -15.46
C HIS A 38 -5.16 -10.81 -14.70
N ASN A 39 -5.41 -9.78 -13.86
CA ASN A 39 -6.62 -9.72 -13.06
C ASN A 39 -7.00 -8.29 -12.60
N PHE A 40 -7.48 -7.49 -13.55
CA PHE A 40 -7.85 -6.10 -13.28
C PHE A 40 -9.02 -5.97 -12.28
N GLU A 41 -9.99 -6.88 -12.30
CA GLU A 41 -11.09 -6.88 -11.32
C GLU A 41 -10.58 -7.01 -9.88
N LYS A 42 -9.60 -7.89 -9.66
CA LYS A 42 -8.94 -8.03 -8.35
C LYS A 42 -8.16 -6.78 -7.98
N LEU A 43 -7.54 -6.07 -8.93
CA LEU A 43 -6.91 -4.77 -8.67
C LEU A 43 -7.93 -3.74 -8.18
N CYS A 44 -9.07 -3.60 -8.87
CA CYS A 44 -10.13 -2.67 -8.44
C CYS A 44 -10.65 -3.02 -7.04
N ALA A 45 -10.95 -4.30 -6.79
CA ALA A 45 -11.39 -4.76 -5.47
C ALA A 45 -10.36 -4.46 -4.37
N LEU A 46 -9.07 -4.59 -4.68
CA LEU A 46 -7.97 -4.24 -3.78
C LEU A 46 -7.98 -2.75 -3.46
N MET A 47 -8.13 -1.87 -4.45
CA MET A 47 -8.16 -0.41 -4.22
C MET A 47 -9.30 -0.01 -3.29
N TYR A 48 -10.50 -0.56 -3.50
CA TYR A 48 -11.64 -0.33 -2.61
C TYR A 48 -11.39 -0.84 -1.18
N ARG A 49 -10.88 -2.07 -1.03
CA ARG A 49 -10.58 -2.67 0.28
C ARG A 49 -9.55 -1.86 1.08
N HIS A 50 -8.58 -1.28 0.39
CA HIS A 50 -7.52 -0.51 1.01
C HIS A 50 -7.85 0.98 1.16
N ASP A 51 -9.06 1.42 0.78
CA ASP A 51 -9.48 2.83 0.86
C ASP A 51 -8.48 3.75 0.13
N VAL A 52 -8.12 3.32 -1.08
CA VAL A 52 -7.28 4.09 -2.00
C VAL A 52 -8.13 5.19 -2.63
N ASN A 53 -7.57 6.39 -2.78
CA ASN A 53 -8.26 7.50 -3.41
C ASN A 53 -8.52 7.18 -4.90
N GLU A 54 -9.80 7.11 -5.29
CA GLU A 54 -10.22 6.75 -6.63
C GLU A 54 -9.69 7.71 -7.71
N LYS A 55 -9.63 9.01 -7.42
CA LYS A 55 -9.11 10.01 -8.35
C LYS A 55 -7.62 9.75 -8.64
N LEU A 56 -6.81 9.55 -7.60
CA LEU A 56 -5.39 9.25 -7.76
C LEU A 56 -5.15 7.91 -8.47
N PHE A 57 -5.99 6.91 -8.18
CA PHE A 57 -5.94 5.63 -8.87
C PHE A 57 -6.23 5.79 -10.37
N ASN A 58 -7.28 6.51 -10.73
CA ASN A 58 -7.64 6.79 -12.12
C ASN A 58 -6.54 7.59 -12.84
N GLU A 59 -5.94 8.59 -12.19
CA GLU A 59 -4.80 9.33 -12.74
C GLU A 59 -3.60 8.40 -12.98
N ALA A 60 -3.31 7.48 -12.06
CA ALA A 60 -2.23 6.51 -12.22
C ALA A 60 -2.47 5.56 -13.39
N LEU A 61 -3.72 5.18 -13.68
CA LEU A 61 -4.08 4.32 -14.82
C LEU A 61 -3.87 4.99 -16.19
N LEU A 62 -3.81 6.32 -16.25
CA LEU A 62 -3.57 7.06 -17.49
C LEU A 62 -2.09 7.07 -17.91
N LEU A 63 -1.19 6.53 -17.09
CA LEU A 63 0.23 6.43 -17.40
C LEU A 63 0.47 5.54 -18.65
N PRO A 64 1.57 5.80 -19.39
CA PRO A 64 1.74 5.28 -20.75
C PRO A 64 1.97 3.77 -20.84
N ASN A 65 2.47 3.14 -19.78
CA ASN A 65 2.76 1.71 -19.74
C ASN A 65 2.46 1.12 -18.35
N ASP A 66 2.31 -0.21 -18.30
CA ASP A 66 1.88 -0.90 -17.09
C ASP A 66 2.94 -0.90 -15.98
N GLU A 67 4.23 -0.73 -16.31
CA GLU A 67 5.29 -0.57 -15.30
C GLU A 67 5.14 0.76 -14.55
N GLU A 68 4.92 1.85 -15.27
CA GLU A 68 4.69 3.17 -14.70
C GLU A 68 3.38 3.22 -13.92
N ARG A 69 2.30 2.62 -14.45
CA ARG A 69 1.02 2.47 -13.74
C ARG A 69 1.22 1.71 -12.43
N ALA A 70 1.85 0.54 -12.49
CA ALA A 70 2.07 -0.30 -11.31
C ALA A 70 2.87 0.43 -10.24
N LYS A 71 3.94 1.14 -10.63
CA LYS A 71 4.75 1.95 -9.72
C LYS A 71 3.98 3.10 -9.09
N ALA A 72 3.16 3.81 -9.86
CA ALA A 72 2.34 4.90 -9.36
C ALA A 72 1.27 4.39 -8.37
N ILE A 73 0.56 3.32 -8.73
CA ILE A 73 -0.46 2.71 -7.87
C ILE A 73 0.20 2.17 -6.58
N ALA A 74 1.37 1.53 -6.68
CA ALA A 74 2.12 1.04 -5.52
C ALA A 74 2.43 2.16 -4.51
N ARG A 75 2.84 3.35 -4.99
CA ARG A 75 3.09 4.50 -4.12
C ARG A 75 1.83 4.93 -3.38
N ILE A 76 0.71 5.07 -4.10
CA ILE A 76 -0.57 5.46 -3.49
C ILE A 76 -0.98 4.45 -2.40
N VAL A 77 -0.82 3.15 -2.66
CA VAL A 77 -1.14 2.09 -1.70
C VAL A 77 -0.23 2.14 -0.48
N ILE A 78 1.08 2.32 -0.66
CA ILE A 78 2.06 2.44 0.44
C ILE A 78 1.71 3.62 1.33
N GLU A 79 1.48 4.80 0.74
CA GLU A 79 1.09 6.00 1.48
C GLU A 79 -0.16 5.76 2.32
N ARG A 80 -1.17 5.07 1.76
CA ARG A 80 -2.41 4.75 2.47
C ARG A 80 -2.17 3.79 3.64
N GLU A 81 -1.37 2.74 3.45
CA GLU A 81 -1.05 1.79 4.52
C GLU A 81 -0.20 2.41 5.63
N MET A 82 0.76 3.27 5.28
CA MET A 82 1.57 4.01 6.25
C MET A 82 0.72 5.00 7.06
N LEU A 83 -0.22 5.70 6.41
CA LEU A 83 -1.16 6.57 7.10
C LEU A 83 -2.04 5.78 8.09
N LYS A 84 -2.56 4.60 7.70
CA LYS A 84 -3.31 3.73 8.62
C LYS A 84 -2.47 3.29 9.81
N LYS A 85 -1.20 2.93 9.59
CA LYS A 85 -0.28 2.56 10.68
C LYS A 85 -0.12 3.70 11.67
N LYS A 86 0.18 4.92 11.19
CA LYS A 86 0.32 6.12 12.01
C LYS A 86 -0.96 6.46 12.79
N THR A 87 -2.13 6.40 12.13
CA THR A 87 -3.43 6.65 12.80
C THR A 87 -3.69 5.65 13.93
N ARG A 88 -3.37 4.36 13.73
CA ARG A 88 -3.50 3.34 14.78
C ARG A 88 -2.55 3.59 15.96
N GLU A 89 -1.33 4.04 15.69
CA GLU A 89 -0.36 4.40 16.74
C GLU A 89 -0.83 5.59 17.56
N MET A 90 -1.29 6.67 16.92
CA MET A 90 -1.84 7.85 17.58
C MET A 90 -3.06 7.50 18.46
N TYR A 91 -3.98 6.68 17.95
CA TYR A 91 -5.15 6.25 18.70
C TYR A 91 -4.79 5.42 19.94
N ARG A 92 -3.79 4.53 19.84
CA ARG A 92 -3.29 3.75 20.98
C ARG A 92 -2.66 4.65 22.05
N ALA A 93 -1.87 5.64 21.64
CA ALA A 93 -1.26 6.62 22.55
C ALA A 93 -2.35 7.41 23.31
N TYR A 94 -3.31 7.98 22.58
CA TYR A 94 -4.44 8.72 23.16
C TYR A 94 -5.24 7.89 24.18
N LYS A 95 -5.55 6.63 23.83
CA LYS A 95 -6.27 5.72 24.74
C LYS A 95 -5.48 5.43 26.02
N ASN A 96 -4.16 5.27 25.92
CA ASN A 96 -3.29 5.03 27.07
C ASN A 96 -3.20 6.26 27.99
N GLU A 97 -3.07 7.46 27.41
CA GLU A 97 -3.05 8.72 28.16
C GLU A 97 -4.35 8.94 28.95
N ASN A 98 -5.51 8.74 28.32
CA ASN A 98 -6.79 8.88 29.01
C ASN A 98 -6.95 7.87 30.15
N ARG A 99 -6.53 6.61 29.95
CA ARG A 99 -6.55 5.60 31.02
C ARG A 99 -5.65 5.97 32.21
N LEU A 100 -4.56 6.70 31.99
CA LEU A 100 -3.67 7.17 33.07
C LEU A 100 -4.24 8.38 33.80
N ARG A 101 -5.01 9.24 33.14
CA ARG A 101 -5.66 10.41 33.75
C ARG A 101 -6.87 10.07 34.61
N GLU A 102 -7.49 8.92 34.36
CA GLU A 102 -8.66 8.40 35.12
C GLU A 102 -8.26 7.54 36.34
N LYS A 103 -6.95 7.40 36.62
CA LYS A 103 -6.40 6.68 37.78
C LYS A 103 -5.79 7.65 38.78
#